data_AF-A0A2H0S676-F1
#
_entry.id   AF-A0A2H0S676-F1
#
_cell.length_a   1.000
_cell.length_b   1.000
_cell.length_c   1.000
_cell.angle_alpha   90.00
_cell.angle_beta   90.00
_cell.angle_gamma   90.00
#
_symmetry.space_group_name_H-M   'P 1'
#
loop_
_entity.id
_entity.type
_entity.pdbx_description
1 polymer ?
#
loop_
_entity_poly.entity_id
_entity_poly.type
_entity_poly.pdbx_seq_one_letter_code
_entity_poly.pdbx_strand_id
1 'polypeptide(L)'
;MGPIDLIRHPLIFTGITIPEFIRWYYWVQPSRILKKFFDYLRAFVEIFSFVFLVRTLFSPWRQIKDRYPKNGLNISAIAEAFTLNLVSRTIGFLFRIVTLFIGITIIVVLLIAFATFYMLWLVFPLLFWVCLSYLFTALL
;
A
#
# COMPACT_ATOMS: atom_id res chain seq x y z
N MET A 1 -21.62 15.92 -12.58
CA MET A 1 -23.08 15.80 -12.33
C MET A 1 -23.64 17.18 -12.51
N GLY A 2 -24.44 17.38 -13.56
CA GLY A 2 -25.00 18.67 -13.91
C GLY A 2 -26.33 18.94 -13.20
N PRO A 3 -26.76 20.21 -13.11
CA PRO A 3 -28.00 20.59 -12.42
C PRO A 3 -29.28 19.99 -13.04
N ILE A 4 -29.22 19.50 -14.27
CA ILE A 4 -30.30 18.80 -14.99
C ILE A 4 -30.39 17.30 -14.63
N ASP A 5 -29.35 16.73 -14.01
CA ASP A 5 -29.35 15.34 -13.53
C ASP A 5 -30.19 15.17 -12.25
N LEU A 6 -30.50 16.28 -11.57
CA LEU A 6 -31.20 16.29 -10.27
C LEU A 6 -32.74 16.22 -10.40
N ILE A 7 -33.29 16.60 -11.56
CA ILE A 7 -34.75 16.62 -11.80
C ILE A 7 -35.29 15.23 -12.19
N ARG A 8 -34.42 14.27 -12.53
CA ARG A 8 -34.79 12.89 -12.88
C ARG A 8 -34.96 11.94 -11.69
N HIS A 9 -34.86 12.44 -10.46
CA HIS A 9 -34.83 11.58 -9.27
C HIS A 9 -36.00 11.86 -8.30
N PRO A 10 -37.21 11.34 -8.57
CA PRO A 10 -38.15 11.02 -7.51
C PRO A 10 -37.76 9.64 -6.97
N LEU A 11 -37.33 9.56 -5.73
CA LEU A 11 -36.57 8.43 -5.17
C LEU A 11 -37.20 7.01 -5.22
N ILE A 12 -38.40 6.75 -5.75
CA ILE A 12 -39.17 5.56 -5.35
C ILE A 12 -40.14 5.11 -6.45
N PHE A 13 -39.86 4.05 -7.22
CA PHE A 13 -40.87 3.01 -7.54
C PHE A 13 -40.34 1.75 -8.27
N THR A 14 -39.31 1.07 -7.75
CA THR A 14 -38.79 -0.24 -8.24
C THR A 14 -37.81 -0.15 -9.41
N GLY A 15 -36.72 -0.92 -9.37
CA GLY A 15 -35.88 -1.13 -10.55
C GLY A 15 -34.38 -0.87 -10.38
N ILE A 16 -33.75 -1.31 -9.29
CA ILE A 16 -32.56 -2.11 -9.58
C ILE A 16 -33.16 -3.41 -10.10
N THR A 17 -33.20 -3.56 -11.41
CA THR A 17 -33.58 -4.85 -11.98
C THR A 17 -32.57 -5.88 -11.47
N ILE A 18 -32.99 -7.12 -11.19
CA ILE A 18 -32.07 -8.19 -10.75
C ILE A 18 -30.79 -8.24 -11.61
N PRO A 19 -30.86 -8.05 -12.95
CA PRO A 19 -29.67 -7.92 -13.79
C PRO A 19 -28.72 -6.76 -13.43
N GLU A 20 -29.24 -5.57 -13.13
CA GLU A 20 -28.43 -4.43 -12.71
C GLU A 20 -27.77 -4.66 -11.37
N PHE A 21 -28.48 -5.30 -10.43
CA PHE A 21 -27.90 -5.70 -9.15
C PHE A 21 -26.74 -6.68 -9.35
N ILE A 22 -26.96 -7.74 -10.13
CA ILE A 22 -25.93 -8.75 -10.43
C ILE A 22 -24.73 -8.10 -11.11
N ARG A 23 -24.95 -7.23 -12.10
CA ARG A 23 -23.88 -6.48 -12.78
C ARG A 23 -23.11 -5.60 -11.79
N TRP A 24 -23.81 -4.89 -10.92
CA TRP A 24 -23.18 -4.02 -9.94
C TRP A 24 -22.34 -4.81 -8.95
N TYR A 25 -22.91 -5.88 -8.41
CA TYR A 25 -22.32 -6.69 -7.34
C TYR A 25 -21.10 -7.49 -7.81
N TYR A 26 -21.15 -8.09 -9.00
CA TYR A 26 -20.06 -8.92 -9.52
C TYR A 26 -19.05 -8.16 -10.38
N TRP A 27 -19.42 -7.04 -11.00
CA TRP A 27 -18.55 -6.37 -11.97
C TRP A 27 -18.16 -4.95 -11.56
N VAL A 28 -19.14 -4.11 -11.24
CA VAL A 28 -18.88 -2.69 -10.99
C VAL A 28 -18.15 -2.48 -9.66
N GLN A 29 -18.70 -3.02 -8.58
CA GLN A 29 -18.17 -2.78 -7.25
C GLN A 29 -16.83 -3.49 -6.99
N PRO A 30 -16.63 -4.77 -7.38
CA PRO A 30 -15.33 -5.44 -7.25
C PRO A 30 -14.21 -4.71 -8.01
N SER A 31 -14.50 -4.23 -9.22
CA SER A 31 -13.55 -3.42 -10.00
C SER A 31 -13.17 -2.12 -9.29
N ARG A 32 -14.12 -1.47 -8.60
CA ARG A 32 -13.85 -0.25 -7.82
C ARG A 32 -13.00 -0.55 -6.59
N ILE A 33 -13.24 -1.68 -5.91
CA ILE A 33 -12.43 -2.13 -4.77
C ILE A 33 -10.99 -2.36 -5.21
N LEU A 34 -10.79 -3.07 -6.33
CA LEU A 34 -9.46 -3.31 -6.91
C LEU A 34 -8.77 -2.00 -7.32
N LYS A 35 -9.49 -1.09 -7.96
CA LYS A 35 -8.94 0.23 -8.31
C LYS A 35 -8.45 0.98 -7.05
N LYS A 36 -9.25 0.97 -5.98
CA LYS A 36 -8.87 1.58 -4.71
C LYS A 36 -7.64 0.93 -4.10
N PHE A 37 -7.54 -0.40 -4.14
CA PHE A 37 -6.34 -1.11 -3.70
C PHE A 37 -5.07 -0.58 -4.42
N PHE A 38 -5.11 -0.44 -5.75
CA PHE A 38 -3.98 0.09 -6.51
C PHE A 38 -3.67 1.56 -6.21
N ASP A 39 -4.70 2.38 -5.98
CA ASP A 39 -4.52 3.78 -5.55
C ASP A 39 -3.77 3.84 -4.20
N TYR A 40 -4.17 3.03 -3.23
CA TYR A 40 -3.46 2.93 -1.94
C TYR A 40 -2.05 2.38 -2.11
N LEU A 41 -1.86 1.32 -2.89
CA LEU A 41 -0.55 0.73 -3.13
C LEU A 41 0.42 1.77 -3.72
N ARG A 42 -0.03 2.57 -4.69
CA ARG A 42 0.74 3.67 -5.27
C ARG A 42 1.10 4.71 -4.19
N ALA A 43 0.14 5.13 -3.37
CA ALA A 43 0.39 6.07 -2.28
C ALA A 43 1.44 5.54 -1.29
N PHE A 44 1.38 4.27 -0.90
CA PHE A 44 2.38 3.68 -0.01
C PHE A 44 3.78 3.59 -0.64
N VAL A 45 3.87 3.24 -1.92
CA VAL A 45 5.14 3.23 -2.65
C VAL A 45 5.77 4.62 -2.69
N GLU A 46 4.97 5.68 -2.80
CA GLU A 46 5.40 7.07 -2.78
C GLU A 46 5.81 7.55 -1.38
N ILE A 47 4.98 7.29 -0.36
CA ILE A 47 5.26 7.65 1.04
C ILE A 47 6.58 7.04 1.53
N PHE A 48 6.80 5.76 1.24
CA PHE A 48 8.05 5.08 1.59
C PHE A 48 9.18 5.36 0.58
N SER A 49 8.89 6.08 -0.51
CA SER A 49 9.82 6.37 -1.59
C SER A 49 10.61 5.12 -2.02
N PHE A 50 9.90 4.00 -2.20
CA PHE A 50 10.49 2.66 -2.25
C PHE A 50 11.56 2.54 -3.35
N VAL A 51 11.27 3.08 -4.53
CA VAL A 51 12.20 3.12 -5.68
C VAL A 51 13.49 3.87 -5.33
N PHE A 52 13.37 4.98 -4.60
CA PHE A 52 14.52 5.78 -4.19
C PHE A 52 15.34 5.06 -3.12
N LEU A 53 14.70 4.42 -2.13
CA LEU A 53 15.38 3.65 -1.10
C LEU A 53 16.20 2.50 -1.69
N VAL A 54 15.62 1.73 -2.62
CA VAL A 54 16.31 0.63 -3.28
C VAL A 54 17.50 1.13 -4.09
N ARG A 55 17.34 2.22 -4.85
CA ARG A 55 18.44 2.82 -5.64
C ARG A 55 19.56 3.40 -4.78
N THR A 56 19.27 3.81 -3.54
CA THR A 56 20.23 4.46 -2.64
C THR A 56 20.75 3.56 -1.52
N LEU A 57 20.44 2.25 -1.56
CA LEU A 57 20.86 1.27 -0.53
C LEU A 57 22.35 1.36 -0.18
N PHE A 58 23.22 1.43 -1.19
CA PHE A 58 24.68 1.52 -1.02
C PHE A 58 25.21 2.95 -1.18
N SER A 59 24.34 3.94 -1.32
CA SER A 59 24.78 5.32 -1.41
C SER A 59 25.23 5.84 -0.04
N PRO A 60 26.33 6.61 0.01
CA PRO A 60 26.83 7.15 1.26
C PRO A 60 25.76 7.98 1.97
N TRP A 61 25.65 7.81 3.27
CA TRP A 61 24.70 8.54 4.08
C TRP A 61 25.12 10.00 4.19
N ARG A 62 24.18 10.93 3.94
CA ARG A 62 24.38 12.38 4.06
C ARG A 62 25.59 12.94 3.29
N GLN A 63 26.05 12.23 2.25
CA GLN A 63 27.25 12.60 1.50
C GLN A 63 28.50 12.82 2.37
N ILE A 64 28.54 12.24 3.58
CA ILE A 64 29.74 12.25 4.44
C ILE A 64 30.74 11.32 3.76
N LYS A 65 31.61 11.91 2.94
CA LYS A 65 32.73 11.24 2.31
C LYS A 65 33.99 11.96 2.70
N ASP A 66 34.82 11.31 3.51
CA ASP A 66 36.18 11.79 3.68
C ASP A 66 36.96 11.59 2.40
N ARG A 67 37.62 12.67 1.96
CA ARG A 67 38.47 12.63 0.77
C ARG A 67 39.76 11.93 1.12
N TYR A 68 40.09 10.90 0.36
CA TYR A 68 41.40 10.29 0.43
C TYR A 68 42.49 11.34 0.11
N PRO A 69 43.65 11.27 0.78
CA PRO A 69 44.76 12.18 0.53
C PRO A 69 45.18 12.10 -0.94
N LYS A 70 45.31 13.26 -1.60
CA LYS A 70 45.64 13.35 -3.04
C LYS A 70 47.14 13.24 -3.32
N ASN A 71 47.99 13.60 -2.35
CA ASN A 71 49.44 13.67 -2.52
C ASN A 71 50.13 12.84 -1.43
N GLY A 72 50.94 11.85 -1.84
CA GLY A 72 51.72 10.98 -0.95
C GLY A 72 50.98 9.76 -0.42
N LEU A 73 51.72 8.67 -0.16
CA LEU A 73 51.20 7.44 0.46
C LEU A 73 51.17 7.59 2.00
N ASN A 74 50.21 8.35 2.51
CA ASN A 74 49.94 8.38 3.95
C ASN A 74 48.93 7.29 4.31
N ILE A 75 49.46 6.10 4.64
CA ILE A 75 48.67 4.90 4.95
C ILE A 75 47.71 5.15 6.12
N SER A 76 48.12 5.94 7.13
CA SER A 76 47.28 6.27 8.27
C SER A 76 46.04 7.08 7.87
N ALA A 77 46.23 8.13 7.08
CA ALA A 77 45.14 8.98 6.60
C ALA A 77 44.20 8.22 5.63
N ILE A 78 44.74 7.29 4.84
CA ILE A 78 43.95 6.42 3.96
C ILE A 78 43.08 5.47 4.78
N ALA A 79 43.64 4.84 5.82
CA ALA A 79 42.92 3.93 6.70
C ALA A 79 41.79 4.64 7.47
N GLU A 80 42.04 5.85 7.96
CA GLU A 80 41.04 6.68 8.65
C GLU A 80 39.88 7.06 7.71
N ALA A 81 40.18 7.59 6.52
CA ALA A 81 39.16 7.92 5.53
C ALA A 81 38.37 6.67 5.10
N PHE A 82 39.02 5.50 5.00
CA PHE A 82 38.36 4.25 4.67
C PHE A 82 37.37 3.81 5.75
N THR A 83 37.78 3.78 7.02
CA THR A 83 36.91 3.35 8.12
C THR A 83 35.73 4.28 8.31
N LEU A 84 35.92 5.60 8.26
CA LEU A 84 34.84 6.59 8.35
C LEU A 84 33.83 6.46 7.20
N ASN A 85 34.33 6.28 5.97
CA ASN A 85 33.49 6.05 4.80
C ASN A 85 32.71 4.72 4.90
N LEU A 86 33.34 3.67 5.43
CA LEU A 86 32.69 2.38 5.64
C LEU A 86 31.57 2.48 6.66
N VAL A 87 31.84 3.07 7.83
CA VAL A 87 30.87 3.26 8.92
C VAL A 87 29.68 4.09 8.43
N SER A 88 29.93 5.20 7.74
CA SER A 88 28.87 6.05 7.16
C SER A 88 27.96 5.29 6.20
N ARG A 89 28.52 4.43 5.33
CA ARG A 89 27.74 3.57 4.43
C ARG A 89 26.94 2.52 5.18
N THR A 90 27.54 1.86 6.17
CA THR A 90 26.87 0.82 6.97
C THR A 90 25.68 1.39 7.75
N ILE A 91 25.85 2.53 8.42
CA ILE A 91 24.76 3.20 9.14
C ILE A 91 23.62 3.51 8.16
N GLY A 92 23.95 4.09 7.01
CA GLY A 92 22.91 4.44 6.03
C GLY A 92 22.22 3.25 5.39
N PHE A 93 22.95 2.17 5.19
CA PHE A 93 22.40 0.90 4.75
C PHE A 93 21.42 0.32 5.78
N LEU A 94 21.78 0.32 7.07
CA LEU A 94 20.93 -0.18 8.16
C LEU A 94 19.59 0.57 8.22
N PHE A 95 19.61 1.90 8.26
CA PHE A 95 18.37 2.68 8.28
C PHE A 95 17.51 2.44 7.04
N ARG A 96 18.11 2.36 5.85
CA ARG A 96 17.35 2.09 4.61
C ARG A 96 16.74 0.69 4.61
N ILE A 97 17.45 -0.33 5.11
CA ILE A 97 16.89 -1.68 5.25
C ILE A 97 15.73 -1.69 6.23
N VAL A 98 15.85 -1.05 7.39
CA VAL A 98 14.78 -1.01 8.38
C VAL A 98 13.54 -0.34 7.80
N THR A 99 13.70 0.82 7.15
CA THR A 99 12.58 1.51 6.49
C THR A 99 11.97 0.69 5.37
N LEU A 100 12.79 0.00 4.57
CA LEU A 100 12.33 -0.88 3.50
C LEU A 100 11.55 -2.08 4.05
N PHE A 101 12.02 -2.68 5.14
CA PHE A 101 11.35 -3.79 5.82
C PHE A 101 9.99 -3.37 6.40
N ILE A 102 9.93 -2.21 7.05
CA ILE A 102 8.66 -1.63 7.54
C ILE A 102 7.70 -1.37 6.36
N GLY A 103 8.20 -0.77 5.28
CA GLY A 103 7.41 -0.50 4.08
C GLY A 103 6.83 -1.78 3.46
N ILE A 104 7.64 -2.84 3.31
CA ILE A 104 7.16 -4.15 2.85
C ILE A 104 6.10 -4.71 3.79
N THR A 105 6.34 -4.67 5.10
CA THR A 105 5.41 -5.19 6.11
C THR A 105 4.04 -4.51 5.99
N ILE A 106 4.02 -3.19 5.83
CA ILE A 106 2.78 -2.43 5.65
C ILE A 106 2.07 -2.80 4.34
N ILE A 107 2.81 -2.98 3.24
CA ILE A 107 2.22 -3.44 1.96
C ILE A 107 1.60 -4.83 2.11
N VAL A 108 2.25 -5.75 2.83
CA VAL A 108 1.71 -7.08 3.11
C VAL A 108 0.43 -7.00 3.94
N VAL A 109 0.42 -6.18 5.00
CA VAL A 109 -0.79 -5.95 5.82
C VAL A 109 -1.92 -5.36 4.99
N LEU A 110 -1.63 -4.36 4.14
CA LEU A 110 -2.60 -3.77 3.23
C LEU A 110 -3.20 -4.82 2.28
N LEU A 111 -2.35 -5.68 1.71
CA LEU A 111 -2.78 -6.76 0.81
C LEU A 111 -3.68 -7.77 1.53
N ILE A 112 -3.32 -8.20 2.73
CA ILE A 112 -4.15 -9.11 3.54
C ILE A 112 -5.49 -8.46 3.89
N ALA A 113 -5.49 -7.20 4.32
CA ALA A 113 -6.71 -6.47 4.67
C ALA A 113 -7.65 -6.32 3.46
N PHE A 114 -7.12 -5.91 2.30
CA PHE A 114 -7.91 -5.79 1.07
C PHE A 114 -8.39 -7.13 0.54
N ALA A 115 -7.55 -8.17 0.59
CA ALA A 115 -7.95 -9.52 0.19
C ALA A 115 -9.09 -10.04 1.09
N THR A 116 -8.97 -9.86 2.41
CA THR A 116 -10.02 -10.24 3.37
C THR A 116 -11.31 -9.46 3.10
N PHE A 117 -11.23 -8.14 2.93
CA PHE A 117 -12.39 -7.30 2.59
C PHE A 117 -13.04 -7.72 1.27
N TYR A 118 -12.25 -7.99 0.24
CA TYR A 118 -12.72 -8.44 -1.06
C TYR A 118 -13.40 -9.82 -0.98
N MET A 119 -12.83 -10.75 -0.21
CA MET A 119 -13.46 -12.04 0.05
C MET A 119 -14.79 -11.87 0.80
N LEU A 120 -14.80 -11.09 1.90
CA LEU A 120 -16.02 -10.77 2.64
C LEU A 120 -17.09 -10.14 1.75
N TRP A 121 -16.69 -9.27 0.82
CA TRP A 121 -17.61 -8.70 -0.17
C TRP A 121 -18.27 -9.80 -1.01
N LEU A 122 -17.51 -10.78 -1.52
CA LEU A 122 -18.03 -11.87 -2.37
C LEU A 122 -18.92 -12.88 -1.63
N VAL A 123 -18.64 -13.18 -0.36
CA VAL A 123 -19.51 -14.04 0.46
C VAL A 123 -20.63 -13.28 1.18
N PHE A 124 -20.70 -11.95 1.03
CA PHE A 124 -21.68 -11.12 1.71
C PHE A 124 -23.14 -11.60 1.56
N PRO A 125 -23.65 -11.96 0.36
CA PRO A 125 -25.02 -12.47 0.20
C PRO A 125 -25.26 -13.73 1.02
N LEU A 126 -24.29 -14.66 1.06
CA LEU A 126 -24.40 -15.89 1.84
C LEU A 126 -24.40 -15.58 3.35
N LEU A 127 -23.47 -14.73 3.81
CA LEU A 127 -23.40 -14.30 5.21
C LEU A 127 -24.69 -13.59 5.66
N PHE A 128 -25.26 -12.76 4.79
CA PHE A 128 -26.53 -12.09 5.04
C PHE A 128 -27.66 -13.10 5.27
N TRP A 129 -27.79 -14.11 4.39
CA TRP A 129 -28.81 -15.15 4.52
C TRP A 129 -28.65 -16.00 5.80
N VAL A 130 -27.42 -16.39 6.14
CA VAL A 130 -27.12 -17.16 7.36
C VAL A 130 -27.41 -16.35 8.62
N CYS A 131 -27.03 -15.07 8.64
CA CYS A 131 -27.32 -14.18 9.76
C CYS A 131 -28.83 -13.99 9.96
N LEU A 132 -29.56 -13.82 8.86
CA LEU A 132 -31.01 -13.67 8.89
C LEU A 132 -31.69 -14.92 9.45
N SER A 133 -31.34 -16.12 8.98
CA SER A 133 -31.95 -17.37 9.47
C SER A 133 -31.65 -17.66 10.94
N TYR A 134 -30.43 -17.34 11.40
CA TYR A 134 -30.06 -17.46 12.80
C TYR A 134 -30.90 -16.52 13.69
N LEU A 135 -31.08 -15.27 13.25
CA LEU A 135 -31.86 -14.27 13.98
C LEU A 135 -33.35 -14.65 14.09
N PHE A 136 -33.95 -15.20 13.03
CA PHE A 136 -35.33 -15.70 13.07
C PHE A 136 -35.49 -16.87 14.05
N THR A 137 -34.52 -17.79 14.09
CA THR A 137 -34.56 -18.94 14.99
C THR A 137 -34.39 -18.53 16.46
N ALA A 138 -33.64 -17.47 16.73
CA ALA A 138 -33.43 -16.96 18.09
C ALA A 138 -34.62 -16.17 18.65
N LEU A 139 -35.55 -15.71 17.80
CA LEU A 139 -36.71 -14.89 18.18
C LEU A 139 -38.01 -15.70 18.36
N LEU A 140 -38.07 -16.94 17.85
CA LEU A 140 -39.19 -17.87 17.94
C LEU A 140 -39.00 -18.85 19.11
#